data_AF-A0A7S2I7M3-F1
#
_entry.id   AF-A0A7S2I7M3-F1
#
_cell.length_a   1.000
_cell.length_b   1.000
_cell.length_c   1.000
_cell.angle_alpha   90.00
_cell.angle_beta   90.00
_cell.angle_gamma   90.00
#
_symmetry.space_group_name_H-M   'P 1'
#
loop_
_entity.id
_entity.type
_entity.pdbx_description
1 polymer ?
#
loop_
_entity_poly.entity_id
_entity_poly.type
_entity_poly.pdbx_seq_one_letter_code
_entity_poly.pdbx_strand_id
1 'polypeptide(L)'
;MGTKGMTYSLPSREIIADSIETVMGAQFYDGLVTIPGCDKNMPGCVMGMIRINRPSIMVYGGTIASGRSCKGETLDIVSTFEAYGKYITGKMDDEARKDIVRHACPGAGACGGMYTANTMACSVEALGLSLPYSSSAPATSPEKREECKRIAPAMRALLERDLKPLDILTKKSFENAIVLVNAL
;
A
#
# COMPACT_ATOMS: atom_id res chain seq x y z
N MET A 1 11.40 4.12 -12.34
CA MET A 1 12.65 4.04 -11.54
C MET A 1 13.82 4.46 -12.44
N GLY A 2 14.94 4.97 -11.91
CA GLY A 2 16.14 5.28 -12.72
C GLY A 2 16.19 6.67 -13.38
N THR A 3 15.35 7.62 -12.95
CA THR A 3 15.32 8.99 -13.47
C THR A 3 15.41 10.01 -12.33
N LYS A 4 15.68 11.29 -12.64
CA LYS A 4 15.72 12.39 -11.65
C LYS A 4 14.42 12.52 -10.85
N GLY A 5 13.28 12.07 -11.39
CA GLY A 5 12.00 12.07 -10.68
C GLY A 5 12.01 11.26 -9.37
N MET A 6 12.94 10.32 -9.20
CA MET A 6 13.06 9.54 -7.96
C MET A 6 13.39 10.41 -6.72
N THR A 7 13.99 11.59 -6.93
CA THR A 7 14.26 12.57 -5.85
C THR A 7 12.97 13.09 -5.19
N TYR A 8 11.82 12.98 -5.86
CA TYR A 8 10.51 13.40 -5.35
C TYR A 8 9.70 12.26 -4.73
N SER A 9 10.22 11.03 -4.72
CA SER A 9 9.50 9.87 -4.18
C SER A 9 9.30 9.96 -2.66
N LEU A 10 10.38 10.05 -1.88
CA LEU A 10 10.26 10.12 -0.42
C LEU A 10 9.54 11.40 0.07
N PRO A 11 9.80 12.61 -0.47
CA PRO A 11 9.06 13.81 -0.09
C PRO A 11 7.54 13.72 -0.30
N SER A 12 7.06 12.87 -1.22
CA SER A 12 5.61 12.69 -1.42
C SER A 12 4.92 12.15 -0.17
N ARG A 13 5.64 11.43 0.72
CA ARG A 13 5.10 10.96 2.00
C ARG A 13 4.65 12.14 2.88
N GLU A 14 5.49 13.16 3.00
CA GLU A 14 5.20 14.35 3.81
C GLU A 14 4.04 15.14 3.19
N ILE A 15 4.07 15.35 1.87
CA ILE A 15 3.00 16.05 1.17
C ILE A 15 1.64 15.38 1.41
N ILE A 16 1.59 14.05 1.41
CA ILE A 16 0.35 13.30 1.70
C ILE A 16 -0.10 13.53 3.15
N ALA A 17 0.82 13.45 4.11
CA ALA A 17 0.50 13.70 5.52
C ALA A 17 -0.05 15.12 5.72
N ASP A 18 0.64 16.13 5.16
CA ASP A 18 0.26 17.54 5.25
C ASP A 18 -1.08 17.81 4.54
N SER A 19 -1.34 17.13 3.41
CA SER A 19 -2.62 17.24 2.69
C SER A 19 -3.79 16.73 3.51
N ILE A 20 -3.62 15.59 4.18
CA ILE A 20 -4.63 15.01 5.07
C ILE A 20 -4.88 15.92 6.27
N GLU A 21 -3.80 16.36 6.94
CA GLU A 21 -3.85 17.25 8.09
C GLU A 21 -4.57 18.56 7.75
N THR A 22 -4.25 19.16 6.60
CA THR A 22 -4.86 20.40 6.12
C THR A 22 -6.37 20.26 5.92
N VAL A 23 -6.82 19.22 5.21
CA VAL A 23 -8.25 19.04 4.91
C VAL A 23 -9.03 18.70 6.19
N MET A 24 -8.51 17.79 7.01
CA MET A 24 -9.18 17.39 8.25
C MET A 24 -9.26 18.54 9.27
N GLY A 25 -8.20 19.36 9.34
CA GLY A 25 -8.17 20.56 10.17
C GLY A 25 -9.15 21.64 9.70
N ALA A 26 -9.21 21.90 8.39
CA ALA A 26 -10.06 22.94 7.82
C ALA A 26 -11.55 22.58 7.79
N GLN A 27 -11.88 21.31 7.53
CA GLN A 27 -13.26 20.87 7.31
C GLN A 27 -13.92 20.28 8.55
N PHE A 28 -13.20 20.18 9.68
CA PHE A 28 -13.73 19.68 10.95
C PHE A 28 -14.36 18.28 10.87
N TYR A 29 -13.90 17.43 9.95
CA TYR A 29 -14.41 16.06 9.82
C TYR A 29 -14.12 15.23 11.08
N ASP A 30 -15.13 14.51 11.57
CA ASP A 30 -15.06 13.76 12.83
C ASP A 30 -14.21 12.48 12.74
N GLY A 31 -14.07 11.90 11.55
CA GLY A 31 -13.31 10.69 11.32
C GLY A 31 -12.73 10.60 9.92
N LEU A 32 -11.77 9.69 9.73
CA LEU A 32 -10.96 9.62 8.51
C LEU A 32 -10.81 8.17 8.01
N VAL A 33 -11.22 7.92 6.78
CA VAL A 33 -10.87 6.70 6.04
C VAL A 33 -9.85 7.07 4.97
N THR A 34 -8.66 6.48 5.01
CA THR A 34 -7.64 6.66 3.97
C THR A 34 -7.58 5.44 3.06
N ILE A 35 -7.32 5.65 1.76
CA ILE A 35 -7.28 4.56 0.76
C ILE A 35 -5.95 4.59 -0.02
N PRO A 36 -4.80 4.37 0.64
CA PRO A 36 -3.50 4.37 -0.03
C PRO A 36 -3.25 3.10 -0.84
N GLY A 37 -2.53 3.21 -1.95
CA GLY A 37 -2.28 2.07 -2.86
C GLY A 37 -0.83 1.90 -3.33
N CYS A 38 0.09 2.76 -2.92
CA CYS A 38 1.49 2.69 -3.35
C CYS A 38 2.43 3.08 -2.21
N ASP A 39 3.57 2.40 -2.14
CA ASP A 39 4.74 2.63 -1.29
C ASP A 39 4.63 3.77 -0.24
N LYS A 40 4.79 5.03 -0.68
CA LYS A 40 4.86 6.20 0.21
C LYS A 40 3.50 6.70 0.71
N ASN A 41 2.41 6.26 0.09
CA ASN A 41 1.05 6.65 0.47
C ASN A 41 0.70 6.11 1.86
N MET A 42 0.96 4.83 2.13
CA MET A 42 0.61 4.20 3.41
C MET A 42 1.21 4.94 4.61
N PRO A 43 2.54 5.15 4.72
CA PRO A 43 3.10 5.89 5.83
C PRO A 43 2.66 7.37 5.85
N GLY A 44 2.44 8.01 4.69
CA GLY A 44 1.92 9.37 4.63
C GLY A 44 0.50 9.48 5.23
N CYS A 45 -0.38 8.54 4.88
CA CYS A 45 -1.73 8.43 5.44
C CYS A 45 -1.70 8.20 6.95
N VAL A 46 -0.89 7.25 7.43
CA VAL A 46 -0.77 6.95 8.86
C VAL A 46 -0.19 8.14 9.64
N MET A 47 0.81 8.84 9.10
CA MET A 47 1.33 10.07 9.71
C MET A 47 0.24 11.14 9.82
N GLY A 48 -0.55 11.35 8.76
CA GLY A 48 -1.71 12.26 8.79
C GLY A 48 -2.72 11.87 9.86
N MET A 49 -3.12 10.59 9.93
CA MET A 49 -4.03 10.04 10.95
C MET A 49 -3.52 10.32 12.38
N ILE A 50 -2.22 10.12 12.62
CA ILE A 50 -1.59 10.33 13.93
C ILE A 50 -1.61 11.82 14.31
N ARG A 51 -1.24 12.72 13.39
CA ARG A 51 -1.17 14.16 13.67
C ARG A 51 -2.54 14.75 14.03
N ILE A 52 -3.59 14.35 13.30
CA ILE A 52 -4.95 14.82 13.61
C ILE A 52 -5.54 14.14 14.84
N ASN A 53 -5.07 12.93 15.16
CA ASN A 53 -5.56 12.05 16.23
C ASN A 53 -7.11 12.01 16.35
N ARG A 54 -7.81 11.78 15.23
CA ARG A 54 -9.27 11.53 15.21
C ARG A 54 -9.54 10.06 14.85
N PRO A 55 -10.70 9.47 15.18
CA PRO A 55 -11.05 8.11 14.77
C PRO A 55 -10.75 7.85 13.29
N SER A 56 -9.85 6.91 13.01
CA SER A 56 -9.29 6.73 11.67
C SER A 56 -9.07 5.26 11.30
N ILE A 57 -9.25 4.91 10.01
CA ILE A 57 -8.96 3.59 9.45
C ILE A 57 -8.19 3.75 8.12
N MET A 58 -7.15 2.96 7.91
CA MET A 58 -6.49 2.82 6.61
C MET A 58 -7.03 1.58 5.88
N VAL A 59 -7.41 1.75 4.61
CA VAL A 59 -7.83 0.69 3.70
C VAL A 59 -6.78 0.55 2.61
N TYR A 60 -5.99 -0.51 2.65
CA TYR A 60 -5.00 -0.73 1.61
C TYR A 60 -5.69 -0.99 0.25
N GLY A 61 -5.22 -0.35 -0.82
CA GLY A 61 -5.77 -0.53 -2.17
C GLY A 61 -5.63 -1.95 -2.72
N GLY A 62 -4.72 -2.75 -2.16
CA GLY A 62 -4.50 -4.14 -2.53
C GLY A 62 -3.33 -4.35 -3.50
N THR A 63 -2.80 -5.57 -3.50
CA THR A 63 -1.69 -5.98 -4.36
C THR A 63 -2.17 -6.31 -5.78
N ILE A 64 -1.31 -6.09 -6.78
CA ILE A 64 -1.55 -6.49 -8.17
C ILE A 64 -1.41 -8.02 -8.32
N ALA A 65 -2.17 -8.61 -9.24
CA ALA A 65 -1.94 -9.99 -9.65
C ALA A 65 -0.63 -10.13 -10.45
N SER A 66 0.01 -11.29 -10.39
CA SER A 66 1.17 -11.58 -11.23
C SER A 66 0.83 -11.58 -12.72
N GLY A 67 1.71 -11.00 -13.53
CA GLY A 67 1.66 -11.07 -14.98
C GLY A 67 2.01 -12.45 -15.53
N ARG A 68 1.72 -12.66 -16.80
CA ARG A 68 2.08 -13.90 -17.53
C ARG A 68 2.62 -13.57 -18.91
N SER A 69 3.84 -14.01 -19.22
CA SER A 69 4.41 -13.87 -20.56
C SER A 69 3.62 -14.70 -21.58
N CYS A 70 3.81 -14.45 -22.87
CA CYS A 70 3.24 -15.29 -23.95
C CYS A 70 3.72 -16.74 -23.86
N LYS A 71 4.84 -17.00 -23.17
CA LYS A 71 5.40 -18.34 -22.93
C LYS A 71 4.94 -18.96 -21.61
N GLY A 72 4.07 -18.29 -20.86
CA GLY A 72 3.49 -18.77 -19.59
C GLY A 72 4.32 -18.49 -18.34
N GLU A 73 5.44 -17.79 -18.46
CA GLU A 73 6.30 -17.42 -17.33
C GLU A 73 5.58 -16.40 -16.44
N THR A 74 5.71 -16.55 -15.12
CA THR A 74 5.16 -15.58 -14.15
C THR A 74 6.01 -14.32 -14.18
N LEU A 75 5.37 -13.17 -14.29
CA LEU A 75 6.02 -11.86 -14.38
C LEU A 75 5.56 -10.92 -13.27
N ASP A 76 6.41 -9.95 -12.98
CA ASP A 76 6.15 -8.82 -12.08
C ASP A 76 6.98 -7.60 -12.51
N ILE A 77 6.95 -6.52 -11.72
CA ILE A 77 7.70 -5.31 -12.04
C ILE A 77 9.22 -5.56 -12.08
N VAL A 78 9.76 -6.46 -11.26
CA VAL A 78 11.20 -6.78 -11.26
C VAL A 78 11.60 -7.48 -12.54
N SER A 79 10.72 -8.32 -13.08
CA SER A 79 10.89 -8.95 -14.39
C SER A 79 11.19 -7.91 -15.48
N THR A 80 10.55 -6.73 -15.44
CA THR A 80 10.82 -5.65 -16.40
C THR A 80 12.19 -5.00 -16.21
N PHE A 81 12.66 -4.85 -14.97
CA PHE A 81 14.00 -4.32 -14.68
C PHE A 81 15.08 -5.28 -15.14
N GLU A 82 14.91 -6.59 -14.89
CA GLU A 82 15.84 -7.62 -15.33
C GLU A 82 15.86 -7.79 -16.85
N ALA A 83 14.71 -7.64 -17.51
CA ALA A 83 14.60 -7.80 -18.96
C ALA A 83 15.53 -6.85 -19.72
N TYR A 84 15.69 -5.61 -19.25
CA TYR A 84 16.65 -4.67 -19.85
C TYR A 84 18.09 -5.17 -19.70
N GLY A 85 18.47 -5.66 -18.52
CA GLY A 85 19.80 -6.23 -18.27
C GLY A 85 20.09 -7.47 -19.12
N LYS A 86 19.11 -8.38 -19.26
CA LYS A 86 19.21 -9.58 -20.10
C LYS A 86 19.34 -9.22 -21.59
N TYR A 87 18.62 -8.19 -22.04
CA TYR A 87 18.70 -7.71 -23.41
C TYR A 87 20.09 -7.14 -23.76
N ILE A 88 20.62 -6.21 -22.95
CA ILE A 88 21.93 -5.59 -23.24
C ILE A 88 23.11 -6.56 -23.15
N THR A 89 22.95 -7.67 -22.43
CA THR A 89 23.96 -8.73 -22.32
C THR A 89 23.81 -9.84 -23.37
N GLY A 90 22.88 -9.68 -24.32
CA GLY A 90 22.63 -10.66 -25.38
C GLY A 90 21.96 -11.95 -24.93
N LYS A 91 21.45 -12.01 -23.68
CA LYS A 91 20.76 -13.18 -23.10
C LYS A 91 19.26 -13.21 -23.41
N MET A 92 18.73 -12.20 -24.08
CA MET A 92 17.33 -12.02 -24.42
C MET A 92 17.22 -11.20 -25.70
N ASP A 93 16.33 -11.60 -26.62
CA ASP A 93 16.01 -10.80 -27.80
C ASP A 93 15.00 -9.67 -27.49
N ASP A 94 14.85 -8.73 -28.41
CA ASP A 94 13.96 -7.57 -28.18
C ASP A 94 12.48 -7.95 -28.13
N GLU A 95 12.08 -9.04 -28.78
CA GLU A 95 10.68 -9.51 -28.77
C GLU A 95 10.30 -10.10 -27.41
N ALA A 96 11.17 -10.92 -26.82
CA ALA A 96 11.01 -11.42 -25.45
C ALA A 96 11.04 -10.28 -24.44
N ARG A 97 11.90 -9.27 -24.63
CA ARG A 97 11.91 -8.07 -23.77
C ARG A 97 10.58 -7.31 -23.84
N LYS A 98 10.04 -7.09 -25.05
CA LYS A 98 8.74 -6.43 -25.25
C LYS A 98 7.59 -7.24 -24.65
N ASP A 99 7.63 -8.56 -24.77
CA ASP A 99 6.63 -9.46 -24.18
C ASP A 99 6.56 -9.28 -22.65
N ILE A 100 7.72 -9.29 -21.98
CA ILE A 100 7.79 -9.05 -20.53
C ILE A 100 7.21 -7.68 -20.16
N VAL A 101 7.61 -6.62 -20.87
CA VAL A 101 7.14 -5.25 -20.58
C VAL A 101 5.63 -5.12 -20.77
N ARG A 102 5.04 -5.80 -21.76
CA ARG A 102 3.60 -5.75 -22.03
C ARG A 102 2.76 -6.51 -21.02
N HIS A 103 3.30 -7.57 -20.42
CA HIS A 103 2.51 -8.50 -19.60
C HIS A 103 2.85 -8.49 -18.10
N ALA A 104 3.91 -7.80 -17.66
CA ALA A 104 4.33 -7.76 -16.26
C ALA A 104 3.32 -7.13 -15.29
N CYS A 105 2.48 -6.20 -15.76
CA CYS A 105 1.51 -5.49 -14.92
C CYS A 105 0.09 -5.67 -15.48
N PRO A 106 -0.60 -6.78 -15.14
CA PRO A 106 -1.85 -7.17 -15.79
C PRO A 106 -3.09 -6.35 -15.35
N GLY A 107 -2.96 -5.45 -14.38
CA GLY A 107 -4.10 -4.69 -13.87
C GLY A 107 -3.75 -3.73 -12.73
N ALA A 108 -4.76 -3.38 -11.92
CA ALA A 108 -4.62 -2.50 -10.78
C ALA A 108 -4.00 -3.19 -9.56
N GLY A 109 -3.36 -2.38 -8.70
CA GLY A 109 -2.80 -2.80 -7.42
C GLY A 109 -1.34 -2.37 -7.25
N ALA A 110 -0.83 -2.44 -6.03
CA ALA A 110 0.59 -2.18 -5.76
C ALA A 110 1.47 -3.35 -6.22
N CYS A 111 2.79 -3.15 -6.24
CA CYS A 111 3.75 -4.19 -6.63
C CYS A 111 3.55 -5.50 -5.83
N GLY A 112 3.56 -6.65 -6.54
CA GLY A 112 3.17 -7.95 -6.01
C GLY A 112 4.03 -8.54 -4.88
N GLY A 113 5.33 -8.25 -4.88
CA GLY A 113 6.28 -8.79 -3.89
C GLY A 113 6.24 -8.08 -2.54
N MET A 114 7.00 -8.58 -1.56
CA MET A 114 7.23 -7.94 -0.25
C MET A 114 8.19 -6.75 -0.36
N TYR A 115 7.80 -5.77 -1.18
CA TYR A 115 8.41 -4.45 -1.21
C TYR A 115 7.68 -3.53 -0.24
N THR A 116 8.08 -2.26 -0.19
CA THR A 116 7.54 -1.29 0.77
C THR A 116 6.02 -1.20 0.77
N ALA A 117 5.34 -1.38 -0.37
CA ALA A 117 3.88 -1.33 -0.39
C ALA A 117 3.22 -2.43 0.47
N ASN A 118 3.54 -3.70 0.20
CA ASN A 118 2.99 -4.82 0.96
C ASN A 118 3.58 -4.89 2.38
N THR A 119 4.88 -4.59 2.57
CA THR A 119 5.49 -4.50 3.90
C THR A 119 4.76 -3.48 4.78
N MET A 120 4.48 -2.29 4.26
CA MET A 120 3.75 -1.26 5.00
C MET A 120 2.29 -1.63 5.20
N ALA A 121 1.60 -2.22 4.21
CA ALA A 121 0.23 -2.67 4.38
C ALA A 121 0.11 -3.70 5.53
N CYS A 122 0.98 -4.71 5.54
CA CYS A 122 1.05 -5.70 6.63
C CYS A 122 1.42 -5.05 7.97
N SER A 123 2.38 -4.13 7.96
CA SER A 123 2.77 -3.39 9.19
C SER A 123 1.60 -2.60 9.77
N VAL A 124 0.81 -1.92 8.95
CA VAL A 124 -0.32 -1.10 9.41
C VAL A 124 -1.48 -1.97 9.91
N GLU A 125 -1.70 -3.13 9.30
CA GLU A 125 -2.63 -4.14 9.84
C GLU A 125 -2.15 -4.66 11.20
N ALA A 126 -0.86 -4.96 11.36
CA ALA A 126 -0.28 -5.40 12.64
C ALA A 126 -0.27 -4.31 13.72
N LEU A 127 -0.16 -3.03 13.33
CA LEU A 127 -0.33 -1.89 14.22
C LEU A 127 -1.79 -1.74 14.69
N GLY A 128 -2.76 -2.32 13.97
CA GLY A 128 -4.18 -2.25 14.30
C GLY A 128 -4.92 -1.06 13.68
N LEU A 129 -4.34 -0.40 12.68
CA LEU A 129 -4.94 0.76 11.99
C LEU A 129 -5.66 0.39 10.69
N SER A 130 -5.66 -0.89 10.32
CA SER A 130 -6.43 -1.48 9.23
C SER A 130 -7.27 -2.64 9.74
N LEU A 131 -8.38 -2.94 9.06
CA LEU A 131 -9.13 -4.14 9.37
C LEU A 131 -8.34 -5.40 8.98
N PRO A 132 -8.57 -6.54 9.67
CA PRO A 132 -8.01 -7.81 9.24
C PRO A 132 -8.28 -8.12 7.78
N TYR A 133 -7.27 -8.68 7.12
CA TYR A 133 -7.21 -9.02 5.69
C TYR A 133 -7.09 -7.84 4.72
N SER A 134 -6.98 -6.60 5.22
CA SER A 134 -6.77 -5.43 4.35
C SER A 134 -5.48 -5.54 3.53
N SER A 135 -4.41 -6.02 4.17
CA SER A 135 -3.08 -6.15 3.57
C SER A 135 -2.95 -7.29 2.55
N SER A 136 -3.86 -8.27 2.58
CA SER A 136 -3.75 -9.49 1.77
C SER A 136 -4.78 -9.63 0.65
N ALA A 137 -5.90 -8.90 0.70
CA ALA A 137 -6.89 -8.89 -0.38
C ALA A 137 -6.33 -8.19 -1.64
N PRO A 138 -6.23 -8.88 -2.80
CA PRO A 138 -5.79 -8.25 -4.05
C PRO A 138 -6.70 -7.13 -4.50
N ALA A 139 -6.16 -6.15 -5.24
CA ALA A 139 -6.88 -4.92 -5.57
C ALA A 139 -8.17 -5.16 -6.37
N THR A 140 -8.17 -6.17 -7.24
CA THR A 140 -9.32 -6.51 -8.09
C THR A 140 -10.19 -7.63 -7.53
N SER A 141 -9.95 -8.06 -6.29
CA SER A 141 -10.63 -9.22 -5.72
C SER A 141 -12.01 -8.86 -5.14
N PRO A 142 -12.96 -9.82 -5.08
CA PRO A 142 -14.23 -9.62 -4.39
C PRO A 142 -14.04 -9.25 -2.91
N GLU A 143 -13.04 -9.83 -2.24
CA GLU A 143 -12.73 -9.59 -0.83
C GLU A 143 -12.41 -8.12 -0.55
N LYS A 144 -11.71 -7.43 -1.47
CA LYS A 144 -11.44 -5.99 -1.36
C LYS A 144 -12.72 -5.17 -1.43
N ARG A 145 -13.68 -5.56 -2.28
CA ARG A 145 -15.00 -4.91 -2.34
C ARG A 145 -15.81 -5.15 -1.07
N GLU A 146 -15.77 -6.36 -0.53
CA GLU A 146 -16.42 -6.69 0.74
C GLU A 146 -15.78 -5.98 1.93
N GLU A 147 -14.46 -5.80 1.94
CA GLU A 147 -13.78 -4.96 2.93
C GLU A 147 -14.31 -3.54 2.92
N CYS A 148 -14.41 -2.89 1.75
CA CYS A 148 -14.93 -1.52 1.65
C CYS A 148 -16.33 -1.38 2.26
N LYS A 149 -17.19 -2.40 2.15
CA LYS A 149 -18.52 -2.42 2.81
C LYS A 149 -18.43 -2.53 4.33
N ARG A 150 -17.41 -3.22 4.86
CA ARG A 150 -17.17 -3.38 6.31
C ARG A 150 -16.57 -2.13 6.97
N ILE A 151 -16.08 -1.16 6.20
CA ILE A 151 -15.48 0.07 6.76
C ILE A 151 -16.50 0.94 7.46
N ALA A 152 -17.71 1.09 6.90
CA ALA A 152 -18.75 1.94 7.50
C ALA A 152 -19.11 1.52 8.94
N PRO A 153 -19.47 0.25 9.23
CA PRO A 153 -19.74 -0.17 10.60
C PRO A 153 -18.50 -0.11 11.50
N ALA A 154 -17.30 -0.36 10.97
CA ALA A 154 -16.05 -0.22 11.75
C ALA A 154 -15.79 1.22 12.16
N MET A 155 -15.91 2.18 11.23
CA MET A 155 -15.74 3.60 11.50
C MET A 155 -16.76 4.11 12.51
N ARG A 156 -18.02 3.68 12.38
CA ARG A 156 -19.06 3.99 13.37
C ARG A 156 -18.66 3.51 14.77
N ALA A 157 -18.15 2.28 14.90
CA ALA A 157 -17.70 1.76 16.18
C ALA A 157 -16.50 2.53 16.76
N LEU A 158 -15.59 3.03 15.93
CA LEU A 158 -14.48 3.88 16.38
C LEU A 158 -15.00 5.23 16.90
N LEU A 159 -15.94 5.86 16.17
CA LEU A 159 -16.55 7.13 16.57
C LEU A 159 -17.34 7.00 17.88
N GLU A 160 -18.18 5.97 18.02
CA GLU A 160 -18.98 5.73 19.24
C GLU A 160 -18.10 5.49 20.48
N ARG A 161 -16.90 4.94 20.29
CA ARG A 161 -15.95 4.66 21.37
C ARG A 161 -14.88 5.75 21.55
N ASP A 162 -14.87 6.76 20.67
CA ASP A 162 -13.80 7.74 20.54
C ASP A 162 -12.40 7.08 20.51
N LEU A 163 -12.27 5.96 19.79
CA LEU A 163 -11.02 5.19 19.69
C LEU A 163 -10.13 5.80 18.59
N LYS A 164 -9.03 6.43 19.00
CA LYS A 164 -8.15 7.23 18.13
C LYS A 164 -6.82 6.52 17.83
N PRO A 165 -6.06 6.95 16.82
CA PRO A 165 -4.77 6.36 16.48
C PRO A 165 -3.79 6.28 17.66
N LEU A 166 -3.71 7.31 18.52
CA LEU A 166 -2.81 7.28 19.67
C LEU A 166 -3.24 6.29 20.77
N ASP A 167 -4.51 5.88 20.81
CA ASP A 167 -4.99 4.85 21.73
C ASP A 167 -4.60 3.43 21.25
N ILE A 168 -4.46 3.27 19.93
CA ILE A 168 -4.10 2.01 19.26
C ILE A 168 -2.57 1.84 19.20
N LEU A 169 -1.86 2.93 18.88
CA LEU A 169 -0.41 2.96 18.65
C LEU A 169 0.38 2.97 19.95
N THR A 170 0.46 1.79 20.56
CA THR A 170 1.28 1.52 21.74
C THR A 170 2.64 0.94 21.37
N LYS A 171 3.60 0.96 22.31
CA LYS A 171 4.86 0.22 22.16
C LYS A 171 4.63 -1.23 21.71
N LYS A 172 3.60 -1.88 22.26
CA LYS A 172 3.28 -3.27 21.92
C LYS A 172 2.81 -3.43 20.48
N SER A 173 2.00 -2.51 19.96
CA SER A 173 1.59 -2.52 18.55
C SER A 173 2.79 -2.38 17.61
N PHE A 174 3.76 -1.50 17.94
CA PHE A 174 4.99 -1.36 17.16
C PHE A 174 5.87 -2.61 17.23
N GLU A 175 5.99 -3.26 18.41
CA GLU A 175 6.67 -4.55 18.52
C GLU A 175 6.04 -5.60 17.61
N ASN A 176 4.70 -5.68 17.55
CA ASN A 176 4.01 -6.61 16.65
C ASN A 176 4.33 -6.32 15.18
N ALA A 177 4.32 -5.04 14.77
CA ALA A 177 4.66 -4.65 13.41
C ALA A 177 6.12 -4.98 13.06
N ILE A 178 7.06 -4.70 13.98
CA ILE A 178 8.49 -5.06 13.80
C ILE A 178 8.66 -6.57 13.67
N VAL A 179 7.99 -7.37 14.51
CA VAL A 179 8.02 -8.84 14.42
C VAL A 179 7.51 -9.29 13.06
N LEU A 180 6.39 -8.76 12.58
CA LEU A 180 5.82 -9.15 11.30
C LEU A 180 6.74 -8.80 10.12
N VAL A 181 7.37 -7.61 10.15
CA VAL A 181 8.35 -7.21 9.12
C VAL A 181 9.58 -8.12 9.09
N ASN A 182 10.00 -8.68 10.22
CA ASN A 182 11.11 -9.64 10.25
C ASN A 182 10.69 -11.07 9.85
N ALA A 183 9.39 -11.38 9.92
CA ALA A 183 8.86 -12.71 9.60
C ALA A 183 8.47 -12.87 8.13
N LEU A 184 8.19 -11.77 7.42
CA LEU A 184 7.79 -11.73 6.01
C LEU A 184 8.94 -11.25 5.10
#